data_AF-A0A0P8AXX9-F1
#
_entry.id   AF-A0A0P8AXX9-F1
#
_cell.length_a   1.000
_cell.length_b   1.000
_cell.length_c   1.000
_cell.angle_alpha   90.00
_cell.angle_beta   90.00
_cell.angle_gamma   90.00
#
_symmetry.space_group_name_H-M   'P 1'
#
loop_
_entity.id
_entity.type
_entity.pdbx_description
1 polymer ?
#
loop_
_entity_poly.entity_id
_entity_poly.type
_entity_poly.pdbx_seq_one_letter_code
_entity_poly.pdbx_strand_id
1 'polypeptide(L)'
;MIGLIGIIVVFVMVFGGYTLAGGKFGIILKALPFEMMMIMGAATGAFLIGNDSSVIRQTGRDLPKLFRGARWRPDDYRDLL
;
A
#
# COMPACT_ATOMS: atom_id res chain seq x y z
N MET A 1 13.25 -6.11 6.21
CA MET A 1 13.16 -4.98 5.24
C MET A 1 13.29 -5.47 3.79
N ILE A 2 12.51 -6.47 3.37
CA ILE A 2 12.43 -6.94 1.98
C ILE A 2 11.24 -6.29 1.25
N GLY A 3 10.22 -5.84 2.00
CA GLY A 3 8.97 -5.31 1.44
C GLY A 3 9.13 -4.09 0.53
N LEU A 4 9.97 -3.11 0.89
CA LEU A 4 10.19 -1.92 0.05
C LEU A 4 10.87 -2.30 -1.28
N ILE A 5 11.83 -3.22 -1.24
CA ILE A 5 12.50 -3.75 -2.44
C ILE A 5 11.48 -4.48 -3.32
N GLY A 6 10.63 -5.32 -2.72
CA GLY A 6 9.55 -6.01 -3.43
C GLY A 6 8.59 -5.06 -4.13
N ILE A 7 8.18 -3.97 -3.46
CA ILE A 7 7.33 -2.92 -4.07
C ILE A 7 8.03 -2.33 -5.30
N ILE A 8 9.31 -1.96 -5.19
CA ILE A 8 10.06 -1.40 -6.33
C ILE A 8 10.10 -2.37 -7.51
N VAL A 9 10.37 -3.66 -7.25
CA VAL A 9 10.40 -4.69 -8.29
C VAL A 9 9.06 -4.81 -9.00
N VAL A 10 7.94 -4.81 -8.26
CA VAL A 10 6.59 -4.84 -8.85
C VAL A 10 6.36 -3.65 -9.78
N PHE A 11 6.66 -2.43 -9.32
CA PHE A 11 6.51 -1.22 -10.14
C PHE A 11 7.35 -1.30 -11.42
N VAL A 12 8.61 -1.72 -11.33
CA VAL A 12 9.50 -1.86 -12.50
C VAL A 12 8.99 -2.92 -13.47
N MET A 13 8.53 -4.07 -13.00
CA MET A 13 8.06 -5.14 -13.89
C MET A 13 6.72 -4.79 -14.56
N VAL A 14 5.78 -4.19 -13.83
CA VAL A 14 4.46 -3.82 -14.37
C VAL A 14 4.59 -2.66 -15.36
N PHE A 15 5.19 -1.55 -14.95
CA PHE A 15 5.31 -0.38 -15.82
C PHE A 15 6.39 -0.56 -16.88
N GLY A 16 7.49 -1.24 -16.57
CA GLY A 16 8.53 -1.58 -17.55
C GLY A 16 8.04 -2.57 -18.61
N GLY A 17 7.23 -3.57 -18.25
CA GLY A 17 6.59 -4.46 -19.23
C GLY A 17 5.61 -3.70 -20.13
N TYR A 18 4.80 -2.81 -19.55
CA TYR A 18 3.85 -1.99 -20.30
C TYR A 18 4.54 -1.05 -21.31
N THR A 19 5.66 -0.44 -20.93
CA THR A 19 6.43 0.43 -21.85
C THR A 19 7.11 -0.34 -22.95
N LEU A 20 7.72 -1.49 -22.62
CA LEU A 20 8.37 -2.36 -23.61
C LEU A 20 7.36 -2.91 -24.63
N ALA A 21 6.12 -3.12 -24.22
CA ALA A 21 5.01 -3.49 -25.11
C ALA A 21 4.49 -2.33 -26.00
N GLY A 22 5.09 -1.14 -25.93
CA GLY A 22 4.66 0.04 -26.70
C GLY A 22 3.50 0.82 -26.07
N GLY A 23 3.20 0.58 -24.79
CA GLY A 23 2.15 1.25 -24.05
C GLY A 23 2.38 2.76 -23.90
N LYS A 24 1.31 3.56 -24.00
CA LYS A 24 1.34 5.02 -23.85
C LYS A 24 0.88 5.43 -22.47
N PHE A 25 1.81 5.87 -21.62
CA PHE A 25 1.50 6.35 -20.26
C PHE A 25 0.44 7.44 -20.19
N GLY A 26 0.27 8.26 -21.25
CA GLY A 26 -0.73 9.31 -21.28
C GLY A 26 -2.18 8.81 -21.12
N ILE A 27 -2.46 7.57 -21.53
CA ILE A 27 -3.79 6.95 -21.37
C ILE A 27 -4.00 6.58 -19.89
N ILE A 28 -3.00 5.92 -19.29
CA ILE A 28 -3.02 5.57 -17.87
C ILE A 28 -3.17 6.83 -17.04
N LEU A 29 -2.30 7.83 -17.22
CA LEU A 29 -2.32 9.05 -16.41
C LEU A 29 -3.63 9.85 -16.53
N LYS A 30 -4.32 9.78 -17.67
CA LYS A 30 -5.62 10.43 -17.85
C LYS A 30 -6.76 9.67 -17.15
N ALA A 31 -6.72 8.34 -17.16
CA ALA A 31 -7.71 7.50 -16.49
C ALA A 31 -7.49 7.39 -14.97
N LEU A 32 -6.22 7.45 -14.54
CA LEU A 32 -5.77 7.25 -13.16
C LEU A 32 -6.51 8.10 -12.11
N PRO A 33 -6.80 9.40 -12.27
CA PRO A 33 -7.54 10.14 -11.25
C PRO A 33 -8.98 9.63 -11.05
N PHE A 34 -9.66 9.24 -12.14
CA PHE A 34 -11.01 8.71 -12.08
C PHE A 34 -11.03 7.28 -11.54
N GLU A 35 -10.11 6.45 -12.01
CA GLU A 35 -9.97 5.07 -11.53
C GLU A 35 -9.56 5.02 -10.06
N MET A 36 -8.64 5.90 -9.63
CA MET A 36 -8.32 6.00 -8.20
C MET A 36 -9.55 6.41 -7.39
N MET A 37 -10.33 7.40 -7.84
CA MET A 37 -11.55 7.78 -7.12
C MET A 37 -12.56 6.62 -7.03
N MET A 38 -12.79 5.90 -8.13
CA MET A 38 -13.74 4.78 -8.16
C MET A 38 -13.24 3.60 -7.31
N ILE A 39 -11.99 3.16 -7.51
CA ILE A 39 -11.42 1.99 -6.83
C ILE A 39 -11.15 2.30 -5.36
N MET A 40 -10.47 3.40 -5.04
CA MET A 40 -10.20 3.78 -3.65
C MET A 40 -11.48 4.16 -2.92
N GLY A 41 -12.41 4.85 -3.59
CA GLY A 41 -13.72 5.19 -3.02
C GLY A 41 -14.53 3.95 -2.69
N ALA A 42 -14.60 2.97 -3.61
CA ALA A 42 -15.27 1.69 -3.37
C ALA A 42 -14.58 0.89 -2.26
N ALA A 43 -13.25 0.78 -2.27
CA ALA A 43 -12.50 0.06 -1.25
C ALA A 43 -12.67 0.69 0.14
N THR A 44 -12.58 2.02 0.23
CA THR A 44 -12.77 2.76 1.49
C THR A 44 -14.22 2.65 1.96
N GLY A 45 -15.20 2.80 1.07
CA GLY A 45 -16.61 2.65 1.39
C GLY A 45 -16.94 1.24 1.89
N ALA A 46 -16.46 0.20 1.21
CA ALA A 46 -16.61 -1.18 1.63
C ALA A 46 -15.94 -1.45 2.98
N PHE A 47 -14.74 -0.89 3.21
CA PHE A 47 -14.05 -0.98 4.49
C PHE A 47 -14.85 -0.32 5.62
N LEU A 48 -15.42 0.86 5.39
CA LEU A 48 -16.23 1.57 6.38
C LEU A 48 -17.55 0.86 6.69
N ILE A 49 -18.19 0.24 5.69
CA ILE A 49 -19.44 -0.53 5.88
C ILE A 49 -19.16 -1.85 6.62
N GLY A 50 -18.04 -2.50 6.32
CA GLY A 50 -17.72 -3.82 6.84
C GLY A 50 -17.04 -3.85 8.22
N ASN A 51 -16.78 -2.71 8.85
CA ASN A 51 -16.01 -2.64 10.10
C ASN A 51 -16.62 -1.68 11.12
N ASP A 52 -16.47 -2.01 12.40
CA ASP A 52 -16.86 -1.13 13.50
C ASP A 52 -15.89 0.04 13.70
N SER A 53 -16.36 1.09 14.38
CA SER A 53 -15.61 2.32 14.65
C SER A 53 -14.26 2.10 15.37
N SER A 54 -14.17 1.05 16.20
CA SER A 54 -12.93 0.65 16.88
C SER A 54 -11.88 0.17 15.88
N VAL A 55 -12.26 -0.69 14.94
CA VAL A 55 -11.39 -1.25 13.90
C VAL A 55 -10.94 -0.16 12.94
N ILE A 56 -11.84 0.70 12.48
CA ILE A 56 -11.52 1.83 11.59
C ILE A 56 -10.44 2.72 12.22
N ARG A 57 -10.60 3.08 13.50
CA ARG A 57 -9.65 3.93 14.22
C ARG A 57 -8.30 3.24 14.45
N GLN A 58 -8.32 1.94 14.76
CA GLN A 58 -7.10 1.16 14.97
C GLN A 58 -6.31 1.01 13.66
N THR A 59 -6.97 0.66 12.56
CA THR A 59 -6.35 0.56 11.23
C THR A 59 -5.69 1.87 10.82
N GLY A 60 -6.35 3.02 11.06
CA GLY A 60 -5.75 4.34 10.79
C GLY A 60 -4.48 4.62 11.61
N ARG A 61 -4.44 4.17 12.88
CA ARG A 61 -3.25 4.31 13.74
C ARG A 61 -2.10 3.38 13.33
N ASP A 62 -2.44 2.23 12.76
CA ASP A 62 -1.46 1.20 12.40
C ASP A 62 -0.93 1.36 10.97
N LEU A 63 -1.64 2.06 10.08
CA LEU A 63 -1.19 2.41 8.72
C LEU A 63 0.26 2.96 8.66
N PRO A 64 0.65 3.98 9.47
CA PRO A 64 2.02 4.50 9.43
C PRO A 64 3.08 3.51 9.97
N LYS A 65 2.68 2.49 10.74
CA LYS A 65 3.61 1.45 11.23
C LYS A 65 4.07 0.54 10.09
N LEU A 66 3.24 0.33 9.06
CA LEU A 66 3.58 -0.47 7.88
C LEU A 66 4.82 0.07 7.15
N PHE A 67 4.95 1.40 7.05
CA PHE A 67 6.08 2.05 6.38
C PHE A 67 7.33 2.15 7.26
N ARG A 68 7.17 2.22 8.58
CA ARG A 68 8.32 2.28 9.52
C ARG A 68 8.91 0.90 9.82
N GLY A 69 8.13 -0.17 9.64
CA GLY A 69 8.52 -1.53 9.99
C GLY A 69 8.59 -1.74 11.51
N ALA A 70 8.43 -2.99 11.96
CA ALA A 70 8.71 -3.32 13.35
C ALA A 70 10.23 -3.26 13.57
N ARG A 71 10.72 -2.17 14.16
CA ARG A 71 12.08 -2.11 14.71
C ARG A 71 12.07 -2.84 16.05
N TRP A 72 12.15 -4.16 16.00
CA TRP A 72 12.56 -4.93 17.17
C TRP A 72 14.05 -4.66 17.39
N ARG A 73 14.38 -4.01 18.50
CA ARG A 73 15.76 -3.79 18.91
C ARG A 73 16.29 -5.06 19.56
N PRO A 74 17.61 -5.34 19.45
CA PRO A 74 18.23 -6.45 20.20
C PRO A 74 17.92 -6.40 21.69
N ASP A 75 17.76 -5.20 22.26
CA ASP A 75 17.36 -5.00 23.65
C ASP A 75 15.92 -5.45 23.94
N ASP A 76 14.98 -5.32 22.99
CA ASP A 76 13.60 -5.83 23.15
C ASP A 76 13.57 -7.36 23.29
N TYR A 77 14.60 -8.06 22.80
CA TYR A 77 14.77 -9.50 22.98
C TYR A 77 15.48 -9.85 24.29
N ARG A 78 16.27 -8.93 24.86
CA ARG A 78 16.97 -9.14 26.14
C ARG A 78 16.07 -8.88 27.35
N ASP A 79 15.13 -7.94 27.24
CA ASP A 79 14.13 -7.67 28.29
C ASP A 79 13.08 -8.79 28.46
N LEU A 80 13.04 -9.76 27.53
CA LEU A 80 12.16 -10.93 27.58
C LEU A 80 12.79 -12.14 28.31
N LEU A 81 14.06 -12.06 28.74
CA LEU A 81 14.82 -13.08 29.46
C LEU A 81 15.02 -12.67 30.93
#